data_AF-A0A2S9FIS1-F1
#
_entry.id   AF-A0A2S9FIS1-F1
#
_cell.length_a   1.000
_cell.length_b   1.000
_cell.length_c   1.000
_cell.angle_alpha   90.00
_cell.angle_beta   90.00
_cell.angle_gamma   90.00
#
_symmetry.space_group_name_H-M   'P 1'
#
loop_
_entity.id
_entity.type
_entity.pdbx_description
1 polymer ?
#
loop_
_entity_poly.entity_id
_entity_poly.type
_entity_poly.pdbx_seq_one_letter_code
_entity_poly.pdbx_strand_id
1 'polypeptide(L)'
;MASRRFSPVGRAAGSAHSPGYRIVVVASCVGPVVEAAGGFLCDRARAGWDVSVLFAGACDPRPLAVLGVSGQRVSGTAGDAGSVISGLPPGTRVVVDADLLRDDGQARDALATFV
;
A
#
# COMPACT_ATOMS: atom_id res chain seq x y z
N MET A 1 6.47 26.63 -0.80
CA MET A 1 5.72 25.39 -1.13
C MET A 1 6.61 24.21 -0.83
N ALA A 2 6.44 23.57 0.34
CA ALA A 2 7.27 22.46 0.78
C ALA A 2 6.66 21.14 0.32
N SER A 3 7.27 20.51 -0.68
CA SER A 3 6.98 19.14 -1.10
C SER A 3 7.32 18.20 0.07
N ARG A 4 6.29 17.71 0.76
CA ARG A 4 6.45 16.68 1.79
C ARG A 4 6.83 15.39 1.07
N ARG A 5 8.13 15.15 0.97
CA ARG A 5 8.66 13.88 0.49
C ARG A 5 8.14 12.77 1.41
N PHE A 6 7.56 11.76 0.79
CA PHE A 6 7.27 10.48 1.38
C PHE A 6 8.54 9.95 2.06
N SER A 7 8.55 9.91 3.39
CA SER A 7 9.54 9.18 4.16
C SER A 7 8.92 7.84 4.52
N PRO A 8 9.42 6.71 4.00
CA PRO A 8 9.00 5.40 4.48
C PRO A 8 9.49 5.27 5.92
N VAL A 9 8.58 5.42 6.89
CA VAL A 9 8.83 5.06 8.29
C VAL A 9 8.78 3.53 8.35
N GLY A 10 9.96 2.93 8.39
CA GLY A 10 10.12 1.48 8.50
C GLY A 10 11.41 0.93 7.89
N ARG A 11 12.59 1.49 8.21
CA ARG A 11 13.84 0.72 8.07
C ARG A 11 13.90 -0.25 9.25
N ALA A 12 13.36 -1.46 9.06
CA ALA A 12 13.85 -2.60 9.83
C ALA A 12 15.32 -2.78 9.46
N ALA A 13 16.20 -2.59 10.44
CA ALA A 13 17.64 -2.66 10.25
C ALA A 13 18.07 -4.07 9.86
N GLY A 14 18.81 -4.17 8.74
CA GLY A 14 19.84 -5.15 8.43
C GLY A 14 19.69 -6.59 8.95
N SER A 15 19.14 -7.45 8.12
CA SER A 15 19.72 -8.77 7.85
C SER A 15 19.60 -9.00 6.36
N ALA A 16 20.64 -9.53 5.72
CA ALA A 16 20.69 -9.77 4.28
C ALA A 16 19.57 -10.76 3.88
N HIS A 17 18.38 -10.24 3.56
CA HIS A 17 17.29 -11.01 2.96
C HIS A 17 17.32 -10.76 1.46
N SER A 18 17.52 -11.86 0.71
CA SER A 18 17.38 -12.01 -0.74
C SER A 18 16.26 -11.14 -1.32
N PRO A 19 16.38 -10.63 -2.58
CA PRO A 19 15.64 -9.48 -3.08
C PRO A 19 14.15 -9.59 -2.77
N GLY A 20 13.73 -8.92 -1.69
CA GLY A 20 12.42 -9.15 -1.09
C GLY A 20 11.34 -8.67 -2.02
N TYR A 21 10.46 -9.58 -2.45
CA TYR A 21 9.27 -9.20 -3.20
C TYR A 21 8.45 -8.22 -2.36
N ARG A 22 8.22 -7.02 -2.90
CA ARG A 22 7.48 -5.94 -2.25
C ARG A 22 6.06 -5.86 -2.78
N ILE A 23 5.09 -5.73 -1.87
CA ILE A 23 3.69 -5.45 -2.17
C ILE A 23 3.29 -4.14 -1.51
N VAL A 24 2.66 -3.26 -2.28
CA VAL A 24 2.01 -2.06 -1.77
C VAL A 24 0.53 -2.14 -2.11
N VAL A 25 -0.31 -2.06 -1.08
CA VAL A 25 -1.76 -1.96 -1.23
C VAL A 25 -2.18 -0.51 -1.10
N VAL A 26 -3.00 0.00 -2.01
CA VAL A 26 -3.56 1.35 -1.94
C VAL A 26 -5.06 1.24 -1.77
N ALA A 27 -5.61 1.86 -0.72
CA ALA A 27 -7.02 1.74 -0.39
C ALA A 27 -7.65 3.01 0.17
N SER A 28 -8.97 3.12 0.01
CA SER A 28 -9.76 4.15 0.69
C SER A 28 -9.82 3.88 2.20
N CYS A 29 -9.98 2.61 2.58
CA CYS A 29 -10.06 2.15 3.96
C CYS A 29 -9.46 0.75 4.16
N VAL A 30 -9.12 0.42 5.42
CA VAL A 30 -8.51 -0.87 5.80
C VAL A 30 -9.53 -2.01 5.77
N GLY A 31 -10.80 -1.76 6.13
CA GLY A 31 -11.83 -2.79 6.25
C GLY A 31 -12.01 -3.63 4.98
N PRO A 32 -12.33 -3.02 3.83
CA PRO A 32 -12.51 -3.73 2.56
C PRO A 32 -11.27 -4.52 2.12
N VAL A 33 -10.08 -4.00 2.39
CA VAL A 33 -8.80 -4.67 2.10
C VAL A 33 -8.65 -5.95 2.91
N VAL A 34 -8.97 -5.89 4.21
CA VAL A 34 -8.87 -7.07 5.09
C VAL A 34 -9.92 -8.11 4.72
N GLU A 35 -11.13 -7.67 4.37
CA GLU A 35 -12.21 -8.57 3.91
C GLU A 35 -11.83 -9.30 2.62
N ALA A 36 -11.32 -8.58 1.62
CA ALA A 36 -11.02 -9.16 0.31
C ALA A 36 -9.67 -9.87 0.25
N ALA A 37 -8.65 -9.37 0.96
CA ALA A 37 -7.25 -9.76 0.78
C ALA A 37 -6.50 -10.05 2.08
N GLY A 38 -7.17 -10.08 3.24
CA GLY A 38 -6.51 -10.28 4.53
C GLY A 38 -5.67 -11.57 4.61
N GLY A 39 -6.21 -12.68 4.12
CA GLY A 39 -5.48 -13.96 4.06
C GLY A 39 -4.23 -13.88 3.18
N PHE A 40 -4.37 -13.30 1.98
CA PHE A 40 -3.25 -13.11 1.07
C PHE A 40 -2.15 -12.22 1.68
N LEU A 41 -2.50 -11.11 2.32
CA LEU A 41 -1.53 -10.22 2.96
C LEU A 41 -0.81 -10.89 4.13
N CYS A 42 -1.53 -11.67 4.94
CA CYS A 42 -0.97 -12.46 6.02
C CYS A 42 0.05 -13.48 5.49
N ASP A 43 -0.31 -14.24 4.45
CA ASP A 43 0.58 -15.23 3.85
C ASP A 43 1.87 -14.61 3.30
N ARG A 44 1.77 -13.43 2.67
CA ARG A 44 2.94 -12.70 2.16
C ARG A 44 3.81 -12.15 3.28
N ALA A 45 3.21 -11.55 4.31
CA ALA A 45 3.94 -11.12 5.50
C ALA A 45 4.69 -12.29 6.16
N ARG A 46 4.03 -13.44 6.30
CA ARG A 46 4.63 -14.68 6.85
C ARG A 46 5.72 -15.28 5.96
N ALA A 47 5.63 -15.07 4.64
CA ALA A 47 6.68 -15.44 3.69
C ALA A 47 7.89 -14.47 3.70
N GLY A 48 7.90 -13.47 4.59
CA GLY A 48 8.97 -12.49 4.73
C GLY A 48 8.95 -11.40 3.64
N TRP A 49 7.81 -11.21 2.97
CA TRP A 49 7.67 -10.16 1.96
C TRP A 49 7.48 -8.80 2.63
N ASP A 50 7.95 -7.75 1.96
CA ASP A 50 7.73 -6.38 2.41
C ASP A 50 6.32 -5.95 1.97
N VAL A 51 5.37 -6.00 2.90
CA VAL A 51 3.96 -5.66 2.66
C VAL A 51 3.63 -4.34 3.35
N SER A 52 3.15 -3.38 2.56
CA SER A 52 2.71 -2.07 3.05
C SER A 52 1.31 -1.75 2.55
N VAL A 53 0.47 -1.16 3.41
CA VAL A 53 -0.88 -0.70 3.07
C VAL A 53 -0.94 0.81 3.25
N LEU A 54 -1.21 1.50 2.17
CA LEU A 54 -1.41 2.95 2.10
C LEU A 54 -2.90 3.22 2.06
N PHE A 55 -3.40 4.03 2.99
CA PHE A 55 -4.82 4.37 3.03
C PHE A 55 -5.10 5.83 3.31
N ALA A 56 -6.11 6.39 2.66
CA ALA A 56 -6.47 7.81 2.76
C ALA A 56 -7.51 8.10 3.85
N GLY A 57 -8.30 7.10 4.27
CA GLY A 57 -9.44 7.28 5.16
C GLY A 57 -9.14 7.41 6.65
N ALA A 58 -10.17 7.82 7.41
CA ALA A 58 -10.23 7.84 8.87
C ALA A 58 -10.34 6.42 9.48
N CYS A 59 -9.59 5.43 8.95
CA CYS A 59 -9.75 4.02 9.31
C CYS A 59 -8.83 3.59 10.44
N ASP A 60 -9.25 2.57 11.19
CA ASP A 60 -8.45 1.94 12.25
C ASP A 60 -7.37 1.03 11.64
N PRO A 61 -6.08 1.28 11.90
CA PRO A 61 -5.00 0.43 11.39
C PRO A 61 -4.79 -0.87 12.18
N ARG A 62 -5.47 -1.06 13.34
CA ARG A 62 -5.29 -2.27 14.18
C ARG A 62 -5.39 -3.60 13.42
N PRO A 63 -6.32 -3.79 12.47
CA PRO A 63 -6.38 -5.03 11.69
C PRO A 63 -5.07 -5.34 10.95
N LEU A 64 -4.36 -4.32 10.45
CA LEU A 64 -3.08 -4.51 9.76
C LEU A 64 -1.98 -4.98 10.71
N ALA A 65 -1.98 -4.47 11.95
CA ALA A 65 -1.04 -4.89 12.97
C ALA A 65 -1.24 -6.38 13.33
N VAL A 66 -2.49 -6.86 13.37
CA VAL A 66 -2.80 -8.29 13.58
C VAL A 66 -2.25 -9.15 12.44
N LEU A 67 -2.27 -8.63 11.21
CA LEU A 67 -1.72 -9.32 10.04
C LEU A 67 -0.19 -9.24 9.95
N GLY A 68 0.48 -8.46 10.81
CA GLY A 68 1.92 -8.19 10.72
C GLY A 68 2.31 -7.28 9.55
N VAL A 69 1.37 -6.46 9.08
CA VAL A 69 1.52 -5.60 7.89
C VAL A 69 1.66 -4.13 8.31
N SER A 70 2.56 -3.41 7.65
CA SER A 70 2.75 -1.97 7.90
C SER A 70 1.61 -1.16 7.27
N GLY A 71 0.91 -0.37 8.10
CA GLY A 71 -0.13 0.55 7.64
C GLY A 71 0.34 2.00 7.71
N GLN A 72 0.24 2.74 6.61
CA GLN A 72 0.57 4.17 6.56
C GLN A 72 -0.62 4.97 6.04
N ARG A 73 -1.11 5.89 6.88
CA ARG A 73 -2.12 6.86 6.45
C ARG A 73 -1.46 7.88 5.53
N VAL A 74 -2.04 8.08 4.36
CA VAL A 74 -1.64 9.13 3.42
C VAL A 74 -2.56 10.33 3.66
N SER A 75 -2.00 11.50 3.95
CA SER A 75 -2.76 12.73 4.25
C SER A 75 -3.35 13.40 2.99
N GLY A 76 -3.63 12.65 1.93
CA GLY A 76 -4.20 13.13 0.67
C GLY A 76 -5.69 12.82 0.55
N THR A 77 -6.43 13.60 -0.25
CA THR A 77 -7.77 13.24 -0.71
C THR A 77 -7.71 12.01 -1.62
N ALA A 78 -8.79 11.24 -1.77
CA ALA A 78 -8.81 10.00 -2.57
C ALA A 78 -8.08 10.10 -3.93
N GLY A 79 -8.18 11.26 -4.60
CA GLY A 79 -7.46 11.63 -5.84
C GLY A 79 -5.93 11.63 -5.81
N ASP A 80 -5.27 11.36 -4.68
CA ASP A 80 -3.81 11.26 -4.56
C ASP A 80 -3.30 9.83 -4.84
N ALA A 81 -4.20 8.85 -5.00
CA ALA A 81 -3.85 7.45 -5.22
C ALA A 81 -2.96 7.25 -6.46
N GLY A 82 -3.26 7.95 -7.57
CA GLY A 82 -2.44 7.91 -8.78
C GLY A 82 -1.01 8.42 -8.54
N SER A 83 -0.86 9.55 -7.82
CA SER A 83 0.46 10.10 -7.47
C SER A 83 1.27 9.15 -6.60
N VAL A 84 0.61 8.51 -5.62
CA VAL A 84 1.21 7.49 -4.77
C VAL A 84 1.71 6.31 -5.59
N ILE A 85 0.88 5.78 -6.50
CA ILE A 85 1.22 4.62 -7.35
C ILE A 85 2.40 4.95 -8.26
N SER A 86 2.42 6.12 -8.91
CA SER A 86 3.51 6.56 -9.78
C SER A 86 4.83 6.81 -9.03
N GLY A 87 4.78 7.10 -7.72
CA GLY A 87 5.95 7.30 -6.88
C GLY A 87 6.59 6.02 -6.34
N LEU A 88 6.00 4.84 -6.61
CA LEU A 88 6.50 3.58 -6.07
C LEU A 88 7.80 3.13 -6.77
N PRO A 89 8.73 2.52 -6.01
CA PRO A 89 9.97 2.03 -6.59
C PRO A 89 9.71 0.89 -7.59
N PRO A 90 10.57 0.74 -8.62
CA PRO A 90 10.42 -0.31 -9.62
C PRO A 90 10.47 -1.71 -8.99
N GLY A 91 9.74 -2.65 -9.59
CA GLY A 91 9.59 -4.01 -9.07
C GLY A 91 8.57 -4.16 -7.92
N THR A 92 7.87 -3.09 -7.55
CA THR A 92 6.77 -3.14 -6.58
C THR A 92 5.52 -3.72 -7.24
N ARG A 93 4.89 -4.69 -6.58
CA ARG A 93 3.53 -5.13 -6.94
C ARG A 93 2.50 -4.25 -6.26
N VAL A 94 1.61 -3.67 -7.05
CA VAL A 94 0.55 -2.78 -6.56
C VAL A 94 -0.76 -3.54 -6.51
N VAL A 95 -1.44 -3.47 -5.37
CA VAL A 95 -2.81 -3.95 -5.20
C VAL A 95 -3.67 -2.74 -4.89
N VAL A 96 -4.81 -2.59 -5.53
CA VAL A 96 -5.69 -1.44 -5.33
C VAL A 96 -7.06 -1.93 -4.90
N ASP A 97 -7.61 -1.27 -3.88
CA ASP A 97 -9.00 -1.45 -3.45
C ASP A 97 -9.97 -1.24 -4.62
N ALA A 98 -10.98 -2.11 -4.72
CA ALA A 98 -11.88 -2.13 -5.87
C ALA A 98 -12.76 -0.88 -5.94
N ASP A 99 -13.19 -0.36 -4.78
CA ASP A 99 -13.99 0.86 -4.72
C ASP A 99 -13.13 2.09 -5.01
N LEU A 100 -11.90 2.15 -4.48
CA LEU A 100 -10.94 3.19 -4.88
C LEU A 100 -10.66 3.16 -6.39
N LEU A 101 -10.46 1.98 -6.98
CA LEU A 101 -10.27 1.84 -8.42
C LEU A 101 -11.52 2.21 -9.22
N ARG A 102 -12.72 2.04 -8.64
CA ARG A 102 -13.99 2.46 -9.26
C ARG A 102 -14.16 3.98 -9.24
N ASP A 103 -13.73 4.63 -8.17
CA ASP A 103 -14.02 6.06 -7.96
C ASP A 103 -12.87 6.97 -8.45
N ASP A 104 -11.66 6.44 -8.58
CA ASP A 104 -10.47 7.22 -8.95
C ASP A 104 -9.96 6.90 -10.36
N GLY A 105 -10.12 7.86 -11.27
CA GLY A 105 -9.59 7.77 -12.65
C GLY A 105 -8.06 7.84 -12.73
N GLN A 106 -7.40 8.59 -11.84
CA GLN A 106 -5.93 8.69 -11.84
C GLN A 106 -5.28 7.40 -11.36
N ALA A 107 -5.91 6.69 -10.41
CA ALA A 107 -5.45 5.38 -9.99
C ALA A 107 -5.42 4.39 -11.17
N ARG A 108 -6.41 4.45 -12.06
CA ARG A 108 -6.46 3.62 -13.27
C ARG A 108 -5.36 3.96 -14.25
N ASP A 109 -5.19 5.24 -14.55
CA ASP A 109 -4.16 5.71 -15.49
C ASP A 109 -2.75 5.35 -14.97
N ALA A 110 -2.52 5.48 -13.67
CA ALA A 110 -1.26 5.08 -13.04
C ALA A 110 -1.02 3.57 -13.13
N LEU A 111 -2.03 2.74 -12.88
CA LEU A 111 -1.92 1.27 -12.99
C LEU A 111 -1.68 0.79 -14.42
N ALA A 112 -2.20 1.49 -15.43
CA ALA A 112 -1.94 1.15 -16.84
C ALA A 112 -0.44 1.20 -17.19
N THR A 113 0.38 1.89 -16.38
CA THR A 113 1.85 1.98 -16.54
C THR A 113 2.58 0.75 -15.95
N PHE A 114 1.88 -0.12 -15.22
CA PHE A 114 2.43 -1.32 -14.57
C PHE A 114 2.14 -2.64 -15.34
N VAL A 115 1.54 -2.55 -16.53
CA VAL A 115 1.27 -3.68 -17.46
C VAL A 115 2.34 -3.73 -18.54
#